data_AF-A0A3M9XMF3-F1
#
_entry.id   AF-A0A3M9XMF3-F1
#
_cell.length_a   1.000
_cell.length_b   1.000
_cell.length_c   1.000
_cell.angle_alpha   90.00
_cell.angle_beta   90.00
_cell.angle_gamma   90.00
#
_symmetry.space_group_name_H-M   'P 1'
#
loop_
_entity.id
_entity.type
_entity.pdbx_description
1 polymer ?
#
loop_
_entity_poly.entity_id
_entity_poly.type
_entity_poly.pdbx_seq_one_letter_code
_entity_poly.pdbx_strand_id
1 'polypeptide(L)'
;MANASTVHFDWKNHPVVVAALAAAGAFAFAITYIAPVYTTELQTDLRLLKKEVERLQSELNLQTDAAAAAKEKIKELTLANETAHKRLQKAELSGLYSSGSAYPVGLERIKIGDNINDIFKVYRPESIKKVDEESYEVSNEHTFFDKVTYYYDPKSPKSNIVQISLHASSVPFGGDDIVLEKLYGSIGRPTSNPEKGRYCWNLKQGVSAYIIFGGSYQLMDSQHYPRLWPQSGCVEKK
;
A
#
# COMPACT_ATOMS: atom_id res chain seq x y z
N MET A 1 -107.84 -14.25 63.59
CA MET A 1 -106.69 -13.31 63.45
C MET A 1 -105.49 -14.11 63.00
N ALA A 2 -104.62 -13.47 62.21
CA ALA A 2 -103.40 -13.98 61.55
C ALA A 2 -103.61 -14.76 60.24
N ASN A 3 -103.55 -14.01 59.12
CA ASN A 3 -103.28 -14.53 57.78
C ASN A 3 -101.86 -15.13 57.77
N ALA A 4 -101.75 -16.43 57.51
CA ALA A 4 -100.48 -17.04 57.15
C ALA A 4 -100.17 -16.68 55.69
N SER A 5 -99.40 -15.61 55.49
CA SER A 5 -98.79 -15.33 54.19
C SER A 5 -97.72 -16.38 53.93
N THR A 6 -98.02 -17.35 53.07
CA THR A 6 -97.00 -18.24 52.49
C THR A 6 -96.04 -17.40 51.65
N VAL A 7 -94.84 -17.15 52.17
CA VAL A 7 -93.75 -16.56 51.39
C VAL A 7 -93.34 -17.60 50.34
N HIS A 8 -93.70 -17.36 49.09
CA HIS A 8 -93.19 -18.15 47.96
C HIS A 8 -91.67 -17.92 47.87
N PHE A 9 -90.86 -18.92 48.23
CA PHE A 9 -89.42 -18.87 48.03
C PHE A 9 -89.11 -19.04 46.54
N ASP A 10 -88.89 -17.93 45.84
CA ASP A 10 -88.48 -17.94 44.44
C ASP A 10 -86.96 -18.10 44.35
N TRP A 11 -86.51 -19.35 44.32
CA TRP A 11 -85.10 -19.73 44.25
C TRP A 11 -84.38 -19.14 43.04
N LYS A 12 -85.10 -18.78 41.97
CA LYS A 12 -84.54 -18.19 40.73
C LYS A 12 -83.97 -16.80 40.97
N ASN A 13 -84.52 -16.08 41.95
CA ASN A 13 -84.08 -14.74 42.34
C ASN A 13 -83.14 -14.77 43.56
N HIS A 14 -82.72 -15.96 44.01
CA HIS A 14 -81.81 -16.08 45.14
C HIS A 14 -80.43 -15.52 44.74
N PRO A 15 -79.84 -14.59 45.52
CA PRO A 15 -78.60 -13.88 45.16
C PRO A 15 -77.45 -14.81 44.75
N VAL A 16 -77.32 -15.97 45.40
CA VAL A 16 -76.28 -16.96 45.11
C VAL A 16 -76.48 -17.63 43.74
N VAL A 17 -77.72 -17.94 43.36
CA VAL A 17 -78.04 -18.60 42.07
C VAL A 17 -77.81 -17.62 40.91
N VAL A 18 -78.24 -16.37 41.07
CA VAL A 18 -78.00 -15.30 40.10
C VAL A 18 -76.50 -15.03 39.97
N ALA A 19 -75.75 -14.97 41.08
CA ALA A 19 -74.30 -14.80 41.06
C ALA A 19 -73.57 -15.98 40.38
N ALA A 20 -74.00 -17.22 40.62
CA ALA A 20 -73.44 -18.40 39.98
C ALA A 20 -73.71 -18.43 38.46
N LEU A 21 -74.92 -18.07 38.03
CA LEU A 21 -75.27 -17.96 36.60
C LEU A 21 -74.51 -16.82 35.92
N ALA A 22 -74.37 -15.67 36.58
CA ALA A 22 -73.58 -14.55 36.07
C ALA A 22 -72.09 -14.92 35.95
N ALA A 23 -71.52 -15.60 36.95
CA ALA A 23 -70.15 -16.09 36.90
C ALA A 23 -69.96 -17.11 35.77
N ALA A 24 -70.85 -18.09 35.63
CA ALA A 24 -70.81 -19.07 34.56
C ALA A 24 -70.91 -18.42 33.17
N GLY A 25 -71.79 -17.43 33.01
CA GLY A 25 -71.91 -16.64 31.78
C GLY A 25 -70.65 -15.84 31.45
N ALA A 26 -70.04 -15.21 32.46
CA ALA A 26 -68.77 -14.49 32.29
C ALA A 26 -67.61 -15.42 31.89
N PHE A 27 -67.50 -16.60 32.51
CA PHE A 27 -66.51 -17.60 32.11
C PHE A 27 -66.75 -18.13 30.70
N ALA A 28 -68.00 -18.42 30.33
CA ALA A 28 -68.35 -18.85 28.98
C ALA A 28 -68.00 -17.78 27.94
N PHE A 29 -68.26 -16.50 28.23
CA PHE A 29 -67.88 -15.38 27.36
C PHE A 29 -66.35 -15.25 27.25
N ALA A 30 -65.64 -15.34 28.36
CA ALA A 30 -64.18 -15.26 28.38
C ALA A 30 -63.52 -16.39 27.57
N ILE A 31 -64.00 -17.62 27.70
CA ILE A 31 -63.47 -18.78 26.97
C ILE A 31 -63.84 -18.74 25.48
N THR A 32 -65.04 -18.27 25.14
CA THR A 32 -65.54 -18.33 23.76
C THR A 32 -65.08 -17.16 22.91
N TYR A 33 -64.88 -15.98 23.50
CA TYR A 33 -64.59 -14.75 22.76
C TYR A 33 -63.26 -14.13 23.14
N ILE A 34 -62.97 -13.98 24.43
CA ILE A 34 -61.76 -13.26 24.88
C ILE A 34 -60.50 -14.10 24.58
N ALA A 35 -60.46 -15.35 25.05
CA ALA A 35 -59.28 -16.20 24.88
C ALA A 35 -58.96 -16.48 23.39
N PRO A 36 -59.93 -16.80 22.51
CA PRO A 36 -59.65 -17.00 21.10
C PRO A 36 -59.09 -15.75 20.43
N VAL A 37 -59.64 -14.56 20.70
CA VAL A 37 -59.13 -13.30 20.13
C VAL A 37 -57.66 -13.08 20.48
N TYR A 38 -57.29 -13.16 21.77
CA TYR A 38 -55.90 -12.99 22.18
C TYR A 38 -54.96 -14.08 21.64
N THR A 39 -55.43 -15.33 21.56
CA THR A 39 -54.61 -16.41 20.98
C THR A 39 -54.41 -16.24 19.47
N THR A 40 -55.40 -15.73 18.74
CA THR A 40 -55.28 -15.46 17.30
C THR A 40 -54.39 -14.27 17.01
N GLU A 41 -54.45 -13.21 17.82
CA GLU A 41 -53.55 -12.06 17.74
C GLU A 41 -52.10 -12.49 17.97
N LEU A 42 -51.85 -13.23 19.07
CA LEU A 42 -50.52 -13.74 19.40
C LEU A 42 -49.98 -14.71 18.33
N GLN A 43 -50.83 -15.56 17.75
CA GLN A 43 -50.44 -16.43 16.64
C GLN A 43 -50.10 -15.65 15.36
N THR A 44 -50.81 -14.55 15.11
CA THR A 44 -50.53 -13.66 13.97
C THR A 44 -49.20 -12.95 14.16
N ASP A 45 -48.95 -12.40 15.33
CA ASP A 45 -47.68 -11.76 15.68
C ASP A 45 -46.51 -12.74 15.62
N LEU A 46 -46.68 -13.96 16.16
CA LEU A 46 -45.68 -15.02 16.04
C LEU A 46 -45.39 -15.39 14.58
N ARG A 47 -46.40 -15.41 13.72
CA ARG A 47 -46.23 -15.70 12.29
C ARG A 47 -45.50 -14.55 11.57
N LEU A 48 -45.81 -13.31 11.90
CA LEU A 48 -45.13 -12.14 11.36
C LEU A 48 -43.67 -12.10 11.80
N LEU A 49 -43.41 -12.35 13.08
CA LEU A 49 -42.06 -12.39 13.62
C LEU A 49 -41.23 -13.51 13.00
N LYS A 50 -41.79 -14.70 12.82
CA LYS A 50 -41.11 -15.81 12.11
C LYS A 50 -40.73 -15.44 10.68
N LYS A 51 -41.64 -14.81 9.93
CA LYS A 51 -41.36 -14.34 8.57
C LYS A 51 -40.23 -13.31 8.55
N GLU A 52 -40.21 -12.40 9.51
CA GLU A 52 -39.17 -11.39 9.60
C GLU A 52 -37.80 -12.00 9.96
N VAL A 53 -37.77 -12.98 10.87
CA VAL A 53 -36.55 -13.74 11.19
C VAL A 53 -36.04 -14.49 9.95
N GLU A 54 -36.91 -15.18 9.21
CA GLU A 54 -36.53 -15.87 7.96
C GLU A 54 -35.99 -14.90 6.90
N ARG A 55 -36.62 -13.73 6.76
CA ARG A 55 -36.18 -12.66 5.85
C ARG A 55 -34.81 -12.12 6.23
N LEU A 56 -34.62 -11.77 7.51
CA LEU A 56 -33.35 -11.26 8.02
C LEU A 56 -32.23 -12.31 7.90
N GLN A 57 -32.54 -13.58 8.11
CA GLN A 57 -31.57 -14.66 7.96
C GLN A 57 -31.18 -14.88 6.49
N SER A 58 -32.14 -14.77 5.56
CA SER A 58 -31.84 -14.78 4.12
C SER A 58 -30.98 -13.60 3.69
N GLU A 59 -31.29 -12.39 4.17
CA GLU A 59 -30.51 -11.18 3.88
C GLU A 59 -29.09 -11.29 4.46
N LEU A 60 -28.97 -11.81 5.69
CA LEU A 60 -27.67 -12.05 6.31
C LEU A 60 -26.84 -13.03 5.49
N ASN A 61 -27.42 -14.13 5.02
CA ASN A 61 -26.73 -15.11 4.18
C ASN A 61 -26.25 -14.48 2.86
N LEU A 62 -27.10 -13.70 2.19
CA LEU A 62 -26.71 -12.98 0.96
C LEU A 62 -25.57 -11.99 1.21
N GLN A 63 -25.62 -11.26 2.32
CA GLN A 63 -24.55 -10.33 2.69
C GLN A 63 -23.25 -11.07 3.06
N THR A 64 -23.33 -12.22 3.72
CA THR A 64 -22.14 -13.02 4.03
C THR A 64 -21.50 -13.59 2.76
N ASP A 65 -22.30 -14.04 1.79
CA ASP A 65 -21.80 -14.55 0.51
C ASP A 65 -21.16 -13.43 -0.32
N ALA A 66 -21.79 -12.25 -0.35
CA ALA A 66 -21.25 -11.07 -1.01
C ALA A 66 -19.93 -10.60 -0.36
N ALA A 67 -19.85 -10.62 0.98
CA ALA A 67 -18.64 -10.27 1.71
C ALA A 67 -17.50 -11.27 1.45
N ALA A 68 -17.81 -12.57 1.38
CA ALA A 68 -16.85 -13.61 1.02
C ALA A 68 -16.32 -13.41 -0.41
N ALA A 69 -17.19 -13.17 -1.38
CA ALA A 69 -16.81 -12.90 -2.77
C ALA A 69 -15.97 -11.61 -2.90
N ALA A 70 -16.34 -10.54 -2.20
CA ALA A 70 -15.57 -9.30 -2.17
C ALA A 70 -14.16 -9.51 -1.58
N LYS A 71 -14.04 -10.30 -0.52
CA LYS A 71 -12.75 -10.64 0.11
C LYS A 71 -11.83 -11.40 -0.84
N GLU A 72 -12.36 -12.38 -1.57
CA GLU A 72 -11.56 -13.11 -2.58
C GLU A 72 -11.15 -12.20 -3.74
N LYS A 73 -12.04 -11.34 -4.21
CA LYS A 73 -11.72 -10.35 -5.26
C LYS A 73 -10.64 -9.36 -4.82
N ILE A 74 -10.67 -8.91 -3.56
CA ILE A 74 -9.62 -8.06 -2.99
C ILE A 74 -8.28 -8.79 -3.01
N LYS A 75 -8.23 -10.06 -2.56
CA LYS A 75 -6.98 -10.85 -2.60
C LYS A 75 -6.44 -11.00 -4.02
N GLU A 76 -7.31 -11.31 -4.98
CA GLU A 76 -6.94 -11.44 -6.39
C GLU A 76 -6.37 -10.13 -6.94
N LEU A 77 -7.05 -9.01 -6.68
CA LEU A 77 -6.60 -7.68 -7.10
C LEU A 77 -5.28 -7.28 -6.43
N THR A 78 -5.10 -7.58 -5.14
CA THR A 78 -3.84 -7.34 -4.44
C THR A 78 -2.70 -8.13 -5.09
N LEU A 79 -2.91 -9.43 -5.37
CA LEU A 79 -1.91 -10.27 -6.02
C LEU A 79 -1.59 -9.80 -7.44
N ALA A 80 -2.62 -9.43 -8.21
CA ALA A 80 -2.45 -8.89 -9.56
C ALA A 80 -1.68 -7.58 -9.55
N ASN A 81 -1.98 -6.69 -8.58
CA ASN A 81 -1.29 -5.42 -8.42
C ASN A 81 0.18 -5.61 -8.04
N GLU A 82 0.47 -6.49 -7.07
CA GLU A 82 1.85 -6.84 -6.72
C GLU A 82 2.62 -7.42 -7.91
N THR A 83 1.97 -8.27 -8.71
CA THR A 83 2.58 -8.86 -9.91
C THR A 83 2.86 -7.80 -10.97
N ALA A 84 1.91 -6.88 -11.20
CA ALA A 84 2.08 -5.77 -12.13
C ALA A 84 3.22 -4.84 -11.69
N HIS A 85 3.28 -4.47 -10.41
CA HIS A 85 4.37 -3.67 -9.86
C HIS A 85 5.74 -4.34 -10.03
N LYS A 86 5.86 -5.64 -9.74
CA LYS A 86 7.11 -6.38 -9.98
C LYS A 86 7.52 -6.41 -11.45
N ARG A 87 6.56 -6.55 -12.36
CA ARG A 87 6.82 -6.52 -13.82
C ARG A 87 7.27 -5.14 -14.28
N LEU A 88 6.64 -4.08 -13.79
CA LEU A 88 7.03 -2.70 -14.07
C LEU A 88 8.45 -2.42 -13.59
N GLN A 89 8.76 -2.76 -12.32
CA GLN A 89 10.11 -2.62 -11.78
C GLN A 89 11.14 -3.38 -12.63
N LYS A 90 10.85 -4.62 -13.03
CA LYS A 90 11.74 -5.40 -13.90
C LYS A 90 11.96 -4.75 -15.27
N ALA A 91 10.91 -4.16 -15.85
CA ALA A 91 11.00 -3.46 -17.12
C ALA A 91 11.84 -2.17 -16.99
N GLU A 92 11.61 -1.37 -15.94
CA GLU A 92 12.40 -0.16 -15.67
C GLU A 92 13.87 -0.49 -15.43
N LEU A 93 14.17 -1.54 -14.65
CA LEU A 93 15.53 -2.02 -14.42
C LEU A 93 16.22 -2.49 -15.70
N SER A 94 15.48 -3.03 -16.67
CA SER A 94 16.07 -3.44 -17.95
C SER A 94 16.52 -2.24 -18.79
N GLY A 95 15.90 -1.08 -18.59
CA GLY A 95 16.23 0.19 -19.27
C GLY A 95 17.05 1.16 -18.43
N LEU A 96 17.68 0.69 -17.34
CA LEU A 96 18.38 1.56 -16.39
C LEU A 96 19.48 2.41 -17.04
N TYR A 97 20.18 1.85 -18.03
CA TYR A 97 21.23 2.52 -18.81
C TYR A 97 20.96 2.36 -20.30
N SER A 98 21.21 3.43 -21.08
CA SER A 98 21.24 3.35 -22.54
C SER A 98 22.56 2.74 -23.02
N SER A 99 22.53 2.01 -24.13
CA SER A 99 23.73 1.34 -24.67
C SER A 99 24.89 2.33 -24.86
N GLY A 100 26.05 1.99 -24.30
CA GLY A 100 27.26 2.82 -24.34
C GLY A 100 27.28 3.97 -23.35
N SER A 101 26.27 4.12 -22.48
CA SER A 101 26.20 5.17 -21.46
C SER A 101 26.39 4.61 -20.05
N ALA A 102 27.25 5.27 -19.29
CA ALA A 102 27.39 5.04 -17.85
C ALA A 102 26.41 5.92 -17.03
N TYR A 103 25.72 6.86 -17.65
CA TYR A 103 24.70 7.67 -17.00
C TYR A 103 23.36 6.93 -17.05
N PRO A 104 22.65 6.78 -15.92
CA PRO A 104 21.31 6.22 -15.92
C PRO A 104 20.37 7.05 -16.79
N VAL A 105 19.41 6.39 -17.43
CA VAL A 105 18.42 7.05 -18.29
C VAL A 105 17.57 8.02 -17.46
N GLY A 106 17.43 9.25 -17.93
CA GLY A 106 16.77 10.35 -17.22
C GLY A 106 17.70 11.18 -16.33
N LEU A 107 18.92 10.72 -16.06
CA LEU A 107 19.93 11.40 -15.24
C LEU A 107 21.15 11.86 -16.04
N GLU A 108 21.11 11.81 -17.38
CA GLU A 108 22.20 12.22 -18.27
C GLU A 108 22.33 13.73 -18.52
N ARG A 109 21.42 14.55 -17.97
CA ARG A 109 21.33 15.99 -18.25
C ARG A 109 22.46 16.81 -17.64
N ILE A 110 23.03 16.33 -16.54
CA ILE A 110 24.17 16.95 -15.84
C ILE A 110 25.28 15.92 -15.81
N LYS A 111 26.47 16.28 -16.30
CA LYS A 111 27.61 15.38 -16.47
C LYS A 111 28.84 15.90 -15.73
N ILE A 112 29.84 15.02 -15.66
CA ILE A 112 31.16 15.38 -15.18
C ILE A 112 31.76 16.43 -16.12
N GLY A 113 32.31 17.50 -15.55
CA GLY A 113 32.86 18.64 -16.28
C GLY A 113 31.88 19.80 -16.51
N ASP A 114 30.57 19.58 -16.33
CA ASP A 114 29.58 20.67 -16.42
C ASP A 114 29.71 21.64 -15.25
N ASN A 115 29.17 22.85 -15.40
CA ASN A 115 29.20 23.86 -14.34
C ASN A 115 28.19 23.47 -13.24
N ILE A 116 28.57 23.58 -11.96
CA ILE A 116 27.65 23.23 -10.88
C ILE A 116 26.33 24.01 -10.92
N ASN A 117 26.31 25.23 -11.44
CA ASN A 117 25.09 26.03 -11.52
C ASN A 117 24.06 25.49 -12.53
N ASP A 118 24.45 24.56 -13.41
CA ASP A 118 23.53 23.95 -14.36
C ASP A 118 22.48 23.08 -13.65
N ILE A 119 22.75 22.60 -12.43
CA ILE A 119 21.75 21.86 -11.62
C ILE A 119 20.51 22.73 -11.35
N PHE A 120 20.66 24.04 -11.14
CA PHE A 120 19.55 24.96 -10.86
C PHE A 120 18.73 25.31 -12.10
N LYS A 121 19.24 24.97 -13.30
CA LYS A 121 18.52 25.13 -14.57
C LYS A 121 17.72 23.87 -14.92
N VAL A 122 18.23 22.72 -14.53
CA VAL A 122 17.67 21.40 -14.88
C VAL A 122 16.65 20.93 -13.85
N TYR A 123 16.92 21.15 -12.57
CA TYR A 123 16.10 20.66 -11.47
C TYR A 123 15.29 21.78 -10.82
N ARG A 124 14.18 21.40 -10.17
CA ARG A 124 13.34 22.37 -9.48
C ARG A 124 14.05 22.83 -8.19
N PRO A 125 13.97 24.11 -7.80
CA PRO A 125 14.66 24.61 -6.61
C PRO A 125 14.36 23.80 -5.33
N GLU A 126 13.13 23.35 -5.15
CA GLU A 126 12.70 22.56 -3.98
C GLU A 126 13.32 21.16 -3.91
N SER A 127 13.82 20.62 -5.03
CA SER A 127 14.44 19.30 -5.05
C SER A 127 15.95 19.35 -4.79
N ILE A 128 16.53 20.56 -4.73
CA ILE A 128 17.97 20.79 -4.57
C ILE A 128 18.26 21.17 -3.12
N LYS A 129 19.20 20.46 -2.49
CA LYS A 129 19.67 20.70 -1.14
C LYS A 129 21.18 20.86 -1.15
N LYS A 130 21.69 21.98 -0.60
CA LYS A 130 23.12 22.12 -0.33
C LYS A 130 23.52 21.19 0.82
N VAL A 131 24.48 20.31 0.60
CA VAL A 131 24.94 19.35 1.62
C VAL A 131 26.12 19.93 2.39
N ASP A 132 27.10 20.48 1.68
CA ASP A 132 28.27 21.16 2.23
C ASP A 132 28.72 22.29 1.28
N GLU A 133 29.92 22.85 1.50
CA GLU A 133 30.44 23.92 0.66
C GLU A 133 30.73 23.49 -0.79
N GLU A 134 30.96 22.21 -1.04
CA GLU A 134 31.49 21.65 -2.29
C GLU A 134 30.50 20.67 -2.96
N SER A 135 29.26 20.56 -2.47
CA SER A 135 28.28 19.63 -3.01
C SER A 135 26.81 20.02 -2.86
N TYR A 136 26.02 19.54 -3.81
CA TYR A 136 24.57 19.63 -3.83
C TYR A 136 23.94 18.25 -4.02
N GLU A 137 22.91 17.94 -3.23
CA GLU A 137 22.07 16.77 -3.38
C GLU A 137 20.77 17.16 -4.10
N VAL A 138 20.35 16.30 -5.02
CA VAL A 138 19.11 16.46 -5.78
C VAL A 138 18.23 15.23 -5.54
N SER A 139 17.08 15.44 -4.92
CA SER A 139 16.00 14.43 -4.89
C SER A 139 15.34 14.39 -6.26
N ASN A 140 15.07 13.20 -6.79
CA ASN A 140 14.55 13.05 -8.14
C ASN A 140 13.51 11.93 -8.23
N GLU A 141 12.80 11.86 -9.36
CA GLU A 141 11.70 10.91 -9.59
C GLU A 141 12.16 9.58 -10.24
N HIS A 142 13.48 9.33 -10.33
CA HIS A 142 14.01 8.13 -10.97
C HIS A 142 13.72 6.88 -10.12
N THR A 143 13.10 5.87 -10.72
CA THR A 143 12.56 4.70 -10.02
C THR A 143 13.61 3.88 -9.25
N PHE A 144 14.87 3.91 -9.68
CA PHE A 144 15.96 3.19 -9.01
C PHE A 144 16.89 4.09 -8.18
N PHE A 145 17.03 5.38 -8.52
CA PHE A 145 18.05 6.27 -7.96
C PHE A 145 17.35 7.52 -7.43
N ASP A 146 16.81 7.47 -6.22
CA ASP A 146 15.97 8.56 -5.71
C ASP A 146 16.75 9.85 -5.39
N LYS A 147 18.09 9.75 -5.29
CA LYS A 147 18.97 10.89 -5.04
C LYS A 147 20.25 10.86 -5.86
N VAL A 148 20.71 12.05 -6.22
CA VAL A 148 22.02 12.27 -6.85
C VAL A 148 22.77 13.35 -6.09
N THR A 149 24.02 13.10 -5.72
CA THR A 149 24.90 14.13 -5.14
C THR A 149 25.95 14.55 -6.16
N TYR A 150 26.01 15.84 -6.46
CA TYR A 150 26.98 16.46 -7.34
C TYR A 150 28.04 17.16 -6.50
N TYR A 151 29.30 16.75 -6.67
CA TYR A 151 30.46 17.37 -6.06
C TYR A 151 31.22 18.17 -7.12
N TYR A 152 31.69 19.35 -6.75
CA TYR A 152 32.39 20.24 -7.65
C TYR A 152 33.67 20.77 -7.02
N ASP A 153 34.65 21.12 -7.84
CA ASP A 153 35.88 21.76 -7.35
C ASP A 153 35.67 23.28 -7.24
N PRO A 154 35.62 23.86 -6.03
CA PRO A 154 35.45 25.31 -5.87
C PRO A 154 36.66 26.11 -6.34
N LYS A 155 37.84 25.47 -6.47
CA LYS A 155 39.08 26.10 -6.96
C LYS A 155 39.12 26.18 -8.48
N SER A 156 38.30 25.38 -9.16
CA SER A 156 38.13 25.47 -10.60
C SER A 156 37.47 26.80 -10.96
N PRO A 157 37.99 27.58 -11.95
CA PRO A 157 37.41 28.85 -12.38
C PRO A 157 35.94 28.77 -12.81
N LYS A 158 35.48 27.56 -13.16
CA LYS A 158 34.12 27.27 -13.60
C LYS A 158 33.34 26.43 -12.59
N SER A 159 33.89 26.12 -11.42
CA SER A 159 33.23 25.26 -10.42
C SER A 159 32.64 24.00 -11.05
N ASN A 160 33.49 23.29 -11.81
CA ASN A 160 33.07 22.14 -12.59
C ASN A 160 32.75 20.96 -11.67
N ILE A 161 31.76 20.17 -12.06
CA ILE A 161 31.40 18.93 -11.39
C ILE A 161 32.52 17.90 -11.63
N VAL A 162 33.09 17.38 -10.55
CA VAL A 162 34.19 16.40 -10.56
C VAL A 162 33.75 15.00 -10.13
N GLN A 163 32.62 14.90 -9.42
CA GLN A 163 32.04 13.63 -8.99
C GLN A 163 30.51 13.71 -8.97
N ILE A 164 29.88 12.62 -9.38
CA ILE A 164 28.44 12.38 -9.27
C ILE A 164 28.23 11.06 -8.54
N SER A 165 27.56 11.09 -7.39
CA SER A 165 27.18 9.91 -6.62
C SER A 165 25.70 9.62 -6.80
N LEU A 166 25.37 8.41 -7.25
CA LEU A 166 24.02 7.93 -7.50
C LEU A 166 23.61 7.01 -6.35
N HIS A 167 22.56 7.39 -5.63
CA HIS A 167 22.08 6.67 -4.46
C HIS A 167 20.87 5.84 -4.84
N ALA A 168 21.00 4.51 -4.71
CA ALA A 168 19.90 3.60 -5.00
C ALA A 168 18.78 3.77 -3.95
N SER A 169 17.53 3.70 -4.38
CA SER A 169 16.39 3.74 -3.48
C SER A 169 16.40 2.52 -2.55
N SER A 170 15.86 2.69 -1.34
CA SER A 170 15.80 1.66 -0.29
C SER A 170 14.90 0.47 -0.60
N VAL A 171 14.30 0.43 -1.80
CA VAL A 171 13.50 -0.70 -2.27
C VAL A 171 14.43 -1.91 -2.44
N PRO A 172 14.11 -3.07 -1.83
CA PRO A 172 14.92 -4.27 -1.95
C PRO A 172 14.81 -4.82 -3.39
N PHE A 173 15.72 -4.39 -4.25
CA PHE A 173 15.94 -5.03 -5.54
C PHE A 173 16.73 -6.32 -5.29
N GLY A 174 16.12 -7.47 -5.58
CA GLY A 174 16.78 -8.75 -5.37
C GLY A 174 18.06 -8.87 -6.21
N GLY A 175 19.18 -9.15 -5.54
CA GLY A 175 20.48 -9.41 -6.16
C GLY A 175 21.52 -8.35 -5.78
N ASP A 176 22.65 -8.81 -5.25
CA ASP A 176 23.69 -7.97 -4.64
C ASP A 176 24.39 -6.98 -5.60
N ASP A 177 24.07 -7.01 -6.91
CA ASP A 177 24.85 -6.29 -7.93
C ASP A 177 24.02 -5.94 -9.20
N ILE A 178 22.75 -5.55 -9.07
CA ILE A 178 21.93 -5.20 -10.26
C ILE A 178 22.53 -4.05 -11.08
N VAL A 179 23.11 -3.05 -10.42
CA VAL A 179 23.81 -1.94 -11.08
C VAL A 179 24.99 -2.45 -11.90
N LEU A 180 25.78 -3.38 -11.35
CA LEU A 180 26.90 -4.02 -12.04
C LEU A 180 26.42 -4.78 -13.29
N GLU A 181 25.37 -5.60 -13.17
CA GLU A 181 24.81 -6.36 -14.29
C GLU A 181 24.36 -5.41 -15.42
N LYS A 182 23.66 -4.32 -15.09
CA LYS A 182 23.19 -3.37 -16.09
C LYS A 182 24.31 -2.55 -16.72
N LEU A 183 25.35 -2.19 -15.95
CA LEU A 183 26.54 -1.57 -16.52
C LEU A 183 27.31 -2.52 -17.44
N TYR A 184 27.38 -3.82 -17.13
CA TYR A 184 27.96 -4.81 -18.04
C TYR A 184 27.25 -4.83 -19.40
N GLY A 185 25.92 -4.82 -19.38
CA GLY A 185 25.11 -4.76 -20.60
C GLY A 185 25.26 -3.44 -21.37
N SER A 186 25.52 -2.33 -20.67
CA SER A 186 25.62 -1.00 -21.29
C SER A 186 27.01 -0.67 -21.83
N ILE A 187 28.03 -0.74 -20.96
CA ILE A 187 29.40 -0.25 -21.23
C ILE A 187 30.44 -1.38 -21.22
N GLY A 188 30.01 -2.64 -21.08
CA GLY A 188 30.88 -3.81 -21.11
C GLY A 188 31.52 -4.13 -19.76
N ARG A 189 32.53 -5.00 -19.79
CA ARG A 189 33.26 -5.44 -18.59
C ARG A 189 34.10 -4.29 -17.98
N PRO A 190 34.33 -4.31 -16.65
CA PRO A 190 35.08 -3.26 -15.99
C PRO A 190 36.55 -3.36 -16.39
N THR A 191 37.18 -2.20 -16.54
CA THR A 191 38.62 -2.05 -16.77
C THR A 191 39.43 -2.57 -15.58
N SER A 192 38.93 -2.39 -14.36
CA SER A 192 39.59 -2.84 -13.13
C SER A 192 38.61 -3.43 -12.13
N ASN A 193 39.04 -4.50 -11.46
CA ASN A 193 38.33 -5.14 -10.35
C ASN A 193 39.38 -5.62 -9.33
N PRO A 194 39.88 -4.70 -8.48
CA PRO A 194 40.94 -5.03 -7.54
C PRO A 194 40.47 -6.02 -6.47
N GLU A 195 39.22 -5.93 -6.04
CA GLU A 195 38.62 -6.74 -4.97
C GLU A 195 37.13 -6.97 -5.25
N LYS A 196 36.56 -8.08 -4.76
CA LYS A 196 35.13 -8.38 -4.90
C LYS A 196 34.28 -7.20 -4.38
N GLY A 197 33.33 -6.74 -5.19
CA GLY A 197 32.46 -5.60 -4.85
C GLY A 197 33.05 -4.23 -5.20
N ARG A 198 34.18 -4.19 -5.95
CA ARG A 198 34.81 -2.96 -6.42
C ARG A 198 35.10 -3.06 -7.91
N TYR A 199 34.39 -2.28 -8.70
CA TYR A 199 34.48 -2.33 -10.16
C TYR A 199 34.70 -0.93 -10.71
N CYS A 200 35.60 -0.79 -11.69
CA CYS A 200 35.76 0.48 -12.39
C CYS A 200 35.82 0.31 -13.91
N TRP A 201 35.26 1.28 -14.63
CA TRP A 201 35.38 1.47 -16.06
C TRP A 201 36.06 2.80 -16.37
N ASN A 202 37.01 2.79 -17.29
CA ASN A 202 37.47 4.01 -17.96
C ASN A 202 36.52 4.33 -19.11
N LEU A 203 35.79 5.43 -18.97
CA LEU A 203 34.88 5.91 -20.01
C LEU A 203 35.61 6.85 -20.95
N LYS A 204 34.97 7.15 -22.08
CA LYS A 204 35.44 8.20 -22.99
C LYS A 204 35.40 9.56 -22.29
N GLN A 205 36.17 10.53 -22.79
CA GLN A 205 36.19 11.92 -22.32
C GLN A 205 36.81 12.13 -20.93
N GLY A 206 37.61 11.17 -20.43
CA GLY A 206 38.32 11.33 -19.17
C GLY A 206 37.41 11.23 -17.94
N VAL A 207 36.38 10.38 -18.02
CA VAL A 207 35.47 10.06 -16.92
C VAL A 207 35.67 8.59 -16.54
N SER A 208 35.58 8.29 -15.26
CA SER A 208 35.63 6.93 -14.74
C SER A 208 34.36 6.63 -13.94
N ALA A 209 33.83 5.43 -14.13
CA ALA A 209 32.68 4.92 -13.38
C ALA A 209 33.15 3.93 -12.32
N TYR A 210 32.64 4.01 -11.10
CA TYR A 210 33.02 3.18 -9.97
C TYR A 210 31.79 2.58 -9.30
N ILE A 211 31.88 1.30 -8.95
CA ILE A 211 31.02 0.67 -7.97
C ILE A 211 31.87 0.34 -6.75
N ILE A 212 31.40 0.71 -5.56
CA ILE A 212 32.04 0.39 -4.28
C ILE A 212 30.97 -0.22 -3.37
N PHE A 213 31.31 -1.35 -2.73
CA PHE A 213 30.59 -2.05 -1.66
C PHE A 213 29.20 -1.50 -1.31
N GLY A 214 28.16 -2.31 -1.54
CA GLY A 214 26.79 -1.97 -1.14
C GLY A 214 26.04 -1.09 -2.15
N GLY A 215 26.36 -1.20 -3.43
CA GLY A 215 25.58 -0.57 -4.50
C GLY A 215 25.82 0.93 -4.68
N SER A 216 26.85 1.51 -4.06
CA SER A 216 27.19 2.91 -4.32
C SER A 216 27.82 3.03 -5.71
N TYR A 217 27.14 3.77 -6.60
CA TYR A 217 27.56 4.00 -7.96
C TYR A 217 28.01 5.44 -8.12
N GLN A 218 29.23 5.64 -8.62
CA GLN A 218 29.87 6.96 -8.68
C GLN A 218 30.51 7.17 -10.05
N LEU A 219 30.36 8.37 -10.59
CA LEU A 219 31.07 8.84 -11.77
C LEU A 219 32.04 9.93 -11.31
N MET A 220 33.28 9.90 -11.77
CA MET A 220 34.30 10.88 -11.40
C MET A 220 35.12 11.27 -12.63
N ASP A 221 35.72 12.46 -12.63
CA ASP A 221 36.73 12.77 -13.64
C ASP A 221 37.99 11.90 -13.46
N SER A 222 38.87 11.91 -14.47
CA SER A 222 40.10 11.10 -14.49
C SER A 222 41.14 11.48 -13.43
N GLN A 223 41.02 12.63 -12.79
CA GLN A 223 41.94 13.10 -11.75
C GLN A 223 41.48 12.66 -10.34
N HIS A 224 40.23 12.26 -10.21
CA HIS A 224 39.63 11.84 -8.95
C HIS A 224 39.32 10.33 -8.95
N TYR A 225 39.39 9.75 -7.77
CA TYR A 225 39.00 8.37 -7.52
C TYR A 225 38.44 8.25 -6.11
N PRO A 226 37.59 7.25 -5.85
CA PRO A 226 36.97 7.13 -4.54
C PRO A 226 37.99 6.92 -3.44
N ARG A 227 37.79 7.53 -2.28
CA ARG A 227 38.71 7.43 -1.14
C ARG A 227 39.01 5.98 -0.70
N LEU A 228 38.02 5.10 -0.81
CA LEU A 228 38.15 3.70 -0.44
C LEU A 228 38.76 2.84 -1.56
N TRP A 229 39.08 3.42 -2.73
CA TRP A 229 39.65 2.69 -3.85
C TRP A 229 41.11 2.30 -3.55
N PRO A 230 41.52 1.05 -3.82
CA PRO A 230 42.81 0.52 -3.34
C PRO A 230 44.03 1.00 -4.14
N GLN A 231 43.84 1.69 -5.26
CA GLN A 231 44.91 2.18 -6.15
C GLN A 231 44.57 3.59 -6.66
N SER A 232 45.53 4.26 -7.31
CA SER A 232 45.26 5.54 -7.98
C SER A 232 44.48 5.32 -9.28
N GLY A 233 43.17 5.50 -9.23
CA GLY A 233 42.29 5.38 -10.39
C GLY A 233 42.08 3.95 -10.90
N CYS A 234 41.70 3.82 -12.16
CA CYS A 234 41.27 2.56 -12.77
C CYS A 234 42.37 1.98 -13.63
N VAL A 235 43.29 1.29 -12.96
CA VAL A 235 44.43 0.63 -13.59
C VAL A 235 44.00 -0.76 -14.04
N GLU A 236 44.27 -1.10 -15.31
CA GLU A 236 44.06 -2.45 -15.82
C GLU A 236 44.90 -3.46 -15.03
N LYS A 237 44.28 -4.58 -14.68
CA LYS A 237 45.01 -5.73 -14.14
C LYS A 237 45.78 -6.35 -15.31
N LYS A 238 47.10 -6.16 -15.31
CA LYS A 238 48.00 -6.88 -16.24
C LYS A 238 47.89 -8.39 -16.05
#